data_AF-A0A0L6VGW1-F1
#
_entry.id   AF-A0A0L6VGW1-F1
#
_cell.length_a   1.000
_cell.length_b   1.000
_cell.length_c   1.000
_cell.angle_alpha   90.00
_cell.angle_beta   90.00
_cell.angle_gamma   90.00
#
_symmetry.space_group_name_H-M   'P 1'
#
loop_
_entity.id
_entity.type
_entity.pdbx_description
1 polymer ?
#
loop_
_entity_poly.entity_id
_entity_poly.type
_entity_poly.pdbx_seq_one_letter_code
_entity_poly.pdbx_strand_id
1 'polypeptide(L)'
;MCISGITPGPYSADPQTFNHLLSPLVDKLIVLDAGVIIPTYQFSNGRFVQVKLLAVSGDILATKKVVGYTSHSATKFCTFCHAEQANIPLLQLLRKQVKEETLSLKKESKDAETSTAQDVVLKQSGV
;
A
#
# COMPACT_ATOMS: atom_id res chain seq x y z
N MET A 1 -17.92 6.41 -1.58
CA MET A 1 -17.02 7.51 -1.16
C MET A 1 -15.64 7.22 -1.70
N CYS A 2 -14.99 8.19 -2.33
CA CYS A 2 -13.63 8.05 -2.84
C CYS A 2 -12.75 9.15 -2.23
N ILE A 3 -11.55 8.78 -1.79
CA ILE A 3 -10.53 9.74 -1.33
C ILE A 3 -9.50 9.83 -2.43
N SER A 4 -9.21 11.05 -2.88
CA SER A 4 -8.24 11.30 -3.95
C SER A 4 -7.12 12.17 -3.41
N GLY A 5 -5.89 11.84 -3.82
CA GLY A 5 -4.69 12.60 -3.51
C GLY A 5 -3.84 12.73 -4.76
N ILE A 6 -3.16 13.85 -4.89
CA ILE A 6 -2.22 14.10 -5.99
C ILE A 6 -0.83 14.15 -5.39
N THR A 7 0.09 13.35 -5.94
CA THR A 7 1.51 13.44 -5.57
C THR A 7 2.16 14.42 -6.56
N PRO A 8 2.59 15.61 -6.13
CA PRO A 8 3.21 16.57 -7.05
C PRO A 8 4.53 15.99 -7.62
N GLY A 9 4.72 16.10 -8.93
CA GLY A 9 6.03 15.90 -9.59
C GLY A 9 6.77 17.23 -9.71
N PRO A 10 8.12 17.27 -9.81
CA PRO A 10 9.11 16.18 -9.89
C PRO A 10 9.69 15.73 -8.52
N TYR A 11 9.37 16.43 -7.44
CA TYR A 11 9.85 16.14 -6.08
C TYR A 11 8.81 15.35 -5.30
N SER A 12 8.54 14.14 -5.77
CA SER A 12 7.64 13.26 -5.02
C SER A 12 8.25 13.01 -3.64
N ALA A 13 7.43 13.13 -2.60
CA ALA A 13 7.84 12.82 -1.23
C ALA A 13 8.59 11.48 -1.16
N ASP A 14 9.66 11.45 -0.36
CA ASP A 14 10.33 10.21 -0.02
C ASP A 14 9.34 9.28 0.72
N PRO A 15 9.61 7.96 0.78
CA PRO A 15 8.70 7.01 1.40
C PRO A 15 8.33 7.36 2.85
N GLN A 16 9.23 7.94 3.65
CA GLN A 16 8.94 8.28 5.04
C GLN A 16 7.97 9.47 5.12
N THR A 17 8.23 10.53 4.36
CA THR A 17 7.32 11.69 4.28
C THR A 17 5.96 11.27 3.74
N PHE A 18 5.93 10.43 2.71
CA PHE A 18 4.70 9.92 2.12
C PHE A 18 3.88 9.10 3.13
N ASN A 19 4.52 8.18 3.85
CA ASN A 19 3.89 7.40 4.90
C ASN A 19 3.38 8.29 6.03
N HIS A 20 4.18 9.26 6.49
CA HIS A 20 3.78 10.21 7.52
C HIS A 20 2.51 11.01 7.13
N LEU A 21 2.40 11.42 5.86
CA LEU A 21 1.20 12.09 5.36
C LEU A 21 -0.03 11.17 5.30
N LEU A 22 0.16 9.88 5.02
CA LEU A 22 -0.92 8.90 4.94
C LEU A 22 -1.32 8.30 6.29
N SER A 23 -0.43 8.28 7.29
CA SER A 23 -0.70 7.65 8.59
C SER A 23 -2.04 8.08 9.22
N PRO A 24 -2.39 9.38 9.31
CA PRO A 24 -3.66 9.79 9.90
C PRO A 24 -4.89 9.26 9.14
N LEU A 25 -4.75 9.05 7.83
CA LEU A 25 -5.81 8.47 7.01
C LEU A 25 -5.92 6.96 7.27
N VAL A 26 -4.78 6.26 7.31
CA VAL A 26 -4.72 4.82 7.60
C VAL A 26 -5.28 4.53 8.98
N ASP A 27 -4.91 5.30 10.00
CA ASP A 27 -5.40 5.14 11.38
C ASP A 27 -6.93 5.27 11.44
N LYS A 28 -7.50 6.28 10.76
CA LYS A 28 -8.96 6.45 10.66
C LYS A 28 -9.62 5.29 9.92
N LEU A 29 -9.02 4.79 8.85
CA LEU A 29 -9.55 3.64 8.12
C LEU A 29 -9.55 2.38 8.98
N ILE A 30 -8.53 2.15 9.81
CA ILE A 30 -8.48 1.02 10.75
C ILE A 30 -9.64 1.10 11.75
N VAL A 31 -9.89 2.28 12.33
CA VAL A 31 -11.01 2.50 13.25
C VAL A 31 -12.36 2.27 12.56
N LEU A 32 -12.53 2.79 11.35
CA LEU A 32 -13.77 2.61 10.58
C LEU A 32 -13.96 1.18 10.07
N ASP A 33 -12.88 0.44 9.87
CA ASP A 33 -12.91 -0.98 9.49
C ASP A 33 -13.45 -1.86 10.63
N ALA A 34 -13.07 -1.54 11.88
CA ALA A 34 -13.66 -2.14 13.08
C ALA A 34 -15.13 -1.73 13.28
N GLY A 35 -15.47 -0.51 12.86
CA GLY A 35 -16.81 0.06 12.90
C GLY A 35 -17.01 1.01 14.08
N VAL A 36 -17.89 1.99 13.88
CA VAL A 36 -18.15 3.08 14.85
C VAL A 36 -19.64 3.32 15.00
N ILE A 37 -20.06 3.85 16.15
CA ILE A 37 -21.44 4.29 16.38
C ILE A 37 -21.52 5.78 16.10
N ILE A 38 -22.36 6.18 15.15
CA ILE A 38 -22.55 7.58 14.76
C ILE A 38 -23.98 8.01 15.10
N PRO A 39 -24.18 8.94 16.06
CA PRO A 39 -25.46 9.60 16.30
C PRO A 39 -25.96 10.33 15.05
N THR A 40 -27.25 10.21 14.77
CA THR A 40 -27.90 10.94 13.67
C THR A 40 -29.18 11.58 14.18
N TYR A 41 -29.73 12.55 13.43
CA TYR A 41 -30.95 13.25 13.83
C TYR A 41 -32.11 12.29 14.16
N GLN A 42 -32.28 11.22 13.36
CA GLN A 42 -33.35 10.23 13.57
C GLN A 42 -32.98 9.11 14.57
N PHE A 43 -31.70 8.97 14.92
CA PHE A 43 -31.20 7.91 15.81
C PHE A 43 -30.21 8.51 16.81
N SER A 44 -30.72 9.02 17.93
CA SER A 44 -29.93 9.67 19.00
C SER A 44 -28.94 8.71 19.67
N ASN A 45 -29.31 7.43 19.81
CA ASN A 45 -28.40 6.37 20.29
C ASN A 45 -27.37 5.93 19.23
N GLY A 46 -27.46 6.49 18.02
CA GLY A 46 -26.56 6.23 16.90
C GLY A 46 -26.85 4.99 16.09
N ARG A 47 -26.11 4.89 14.99
CA ARG A 47 -26.11 3.77 14.05
C ARG A 47 -24.70 3.21 13.97
N PHE A 48 -24.59 1.89 13.96
CA PHE A 48 -23.34 1.22 13.66
C PHE A 48 -23.02 1.41 12.17
N VAL A 49 -21.84 1.95 11.89
CA VAL A 49 -21.32 2.21 10.55
C VAL A 49 -19.94 1.60 10.43
N GLN A 50 -19.72 0.83 9.37
CA GLN A 50 -18.44 0.22 9.04
C GLN A 50 -18.03 0.65 7.64
N VAL A 51 -16.75 0.98 7.45
CA VAL A 51 -16.19 1.34 6.14
C VAL A 51 -15.09 0.35 5.79
N LYS A 52 -15.18 -0.23 4.59
CA LYS A 52 -14.16 -1.14 4.07
C LYS A 52 -13.41 -0.50 2.91
N LEU A 53 -12.09 -0.59 2.90
CA LEU A 53 -11.26 -0.17 1.77
C LEU A 53 -11.37 -1.20 0.65
N LEU A 54 -11.97 -0.81 -0.47
CA LEU A 54 -12.19 -1.71 -1.61
C LEU A 54 -10.97 -1.82 -2.53
N ALA A 55 -10.41 -0.67 -2.94
CA ALA A 55 -9.31 -0.61 -3.89
C ALA A 55 -8.51 0.69 -3.77
N VAL A 56 -7.25 0.65 -4.19
CA VAL A 56 -6.40 1.81 -4.46
C VAL A 56 -6.28 1.94 -5.97
N SER A 57 -6.58 3.12 -6.52
CA SER A 57 -6.60 3.38 -7.95
C SER A 57 -5.81 4.65 -8.27
N GLY A 58 -5.00 4.60 -9.32
CA GLY A 58 -4.18 5.70 -9.79
C GLY A 58 -3.24 5.22 -10.88
N ASP A 59 -2.30 6.07 -11.28
CA ASP A 59 -1.19 5.62 -12.13
C ASP A 59 -0.34 4.56 -11.39
N ILE A 60 0.47 3.83 -12.16
CA ILE A 60 1.27 2.72 -11.64
C ILE A 60 2.25 3.20 -10.56
N LEU A 61 2.84 4.38 -10.71
CA LEU A 61 3.86 4.87 -9.77
C LEU A 61 3.24 5.29 -8.44
N ALA A 62 2.16 6.08 -8.48
CA ALA A 62 1.43 6.51 -7.30
C ALA A 62 0.83 5.32 -6.56
N THR A 63 0.19 4.39 -7.30
CA THR A 63 -0.42 3.20 -6.71
C THR A 63 0.63 2.36 -5.99
N LYS A 64 1.77 2.08 -6.64
CA LYS A 64 2.87 1.30 -6.04
C LYS A 64 3.42 1.93 -4.77
N LYS A 65 3.56 3.26 -4.74
CA LYS A 65 3.98 3.97 -3.51
C LYS A 65 2.98 3.80 -2.38
N VAL A 66 1.68 3.96 -2.67
CA VAL A 66 0.61 3.79 -1.66
C VAL A 66 0.53 2.36 -1.15
N VAL A 67 0.62 1.38 -2.04
CA VAL A 67 0.44 -0.04 -1.66
C VAL A 67 1.73 -0.71 -1.17
N GLY A 68 2.87 0.00 -1.18
CA GLY A 68 4.16 -0.52 -0.73
C GLY A 68 4.73 -1.56 -1.69
N TYR A 69 4.85 -1.23 -2.97
CA TYR A 69 5.58 -2.01 -3.95
C TYR A 69 6.72 -1.18 -4.54
N THR A 70 7.76 -1.86 -5.02
CA THR A 70 8.88 -1.19 -5.68
C THR A 70 8.49 -0.51 -7.00
N SER A 71 9.32 0.46 -7.41
CA SER A 71 9.15 1.20 -8.66
C SER A 71 9.18 0.29 -9.89
N HIS A 72 8.81 0.83 -11.05
CA HIS A 72 8.94 0.13 -12.33
C HIS A 72 10.40 -0.16 -12.73
N SER A 73 11.37 0.54 -12.12
CA SER A 73 12.80 0.44 -12.40
C SER A 73 13.57 -0.44 -11.42
N ALA A 74 12.88 -1.10 -10.48
CA ALA A 74 13.50 -2.00 -9.52
C ALA A 74 13.67 -3.41 -10.09
N THR A 75 14.56 -4.20 -9.49
CA THR A 75 14.76 -5.61 -9.88
C THR A 75 13.44 -6.39 -9.85
N LYS A 76 12.68 -6.30 -8.75
CA LYS A 76 11.35 -6.93 -8.58
C LYS A 76 10.21 -5.94 -8.86
N PHE A 77 10.10 -5.50 -10.10
CA PHE A 77 9.16 -4.45 -10.50
C PHE A 77 7.69 -4.88 -10.57
N CYS A 78 7.37 -6.16 -10.75
CA CYS A 78 6.00 -6.57 -11.08
C CYS A 78 5.13 -6.76 -9.82
N THR A 79 3.95 -6.13 -9.80
CA THR A 79 2.96 -6.28 -8.71
C THR A 79 2.20 -7.62 -8.78
N PHE A 80 2.22 -8.29 -9.92
CA PHE A 80 1.43 -9.51 -10.16
C PHE A 80 2.24 -10.81 -10.06
N CYS A 81 3.54 -10.78 -10.35
CA CYS A 81 4.40 -11.96 -10.38
C CYS A 81 5.83 -11.62 -9.94
N HIS A 82 6.67 -12.64 -9.78
CA HIS A 82 8.05 -12.49 -9.33
C HIS A 82 9.07 -12.20 -10.45
N ALA A 83 8.61 -11.70 -11.60
CA ALA A 83 9.46 -11.34 -12.73
C ALA A 83 10.54 -10.32 -12.34
N GLU A 84 11.71 -10.48 -12.95
CA GLU A 84 12.83 -9.57 -12.75
C GLU A 84 13.03 -8.67 -13.96
N GLN A 85 13.48 -7.44 -13.72
CA GLN A 85 13.69 -6.45 -14.77
C GLN A 85 14.66 -6.95 -15.85
N ALA A 86 15.72 -7.67 -15.47
CA ALA A 86 16.68 -8.26 -16.39
C ALA A 86 16.06 -9.31 -17.34
N ASN A 87 14.94 -9.92 -16.93
CA ASN A 87 14.27 -11.01 -17.64
C ASN A 87 13.04 -10.55 -18.44
N ILE A 88 12.77 -9.24 -18.50
CA ILE A 88 11.68 -8.68 -19.32
C ILE A 88 11.72 -9.17 -20.79
N PRO A 89 12.89 -9.26 -21.45
CA PRO A 89 12.95 -9.72 -22.84
C PRO A 89 12.42 -11.14 -23.07
N LEU A 90 12.35 -11.98 -22.02
CA LEU A 90 11.81 -13.34 -22.13
C LEU A 90 10.29 -13.35 -22.33
N LEU A 91 9.59 -12.26 -22.00
CA LEU A 91 8.12 -12.12 -22.10
C LEU A 91 7.35 -13.25 -21.41
N GLN A 92 7.90 -13.81 -20.33
CA GLN A 92 7.31 -14.91 -19.57
C GLN A 92 6.67 -14.41 -18.27
N LEU A 93 5.47 -14.90 -17.98
CA LEU A 93 4.87 -14.77 -16.66
C LEU A 93 5.53 -15.77 -15.71
N LEU A 94 6.15 -15.27 -14.66
CA LEU A 94 6.63 -16.11 -13.56
C LEU A 94 5.51 -16.41 -12.57
N ARG A 95 5.86 -17.15 -11.51
CA ARG A 95 4.99 -17.43 -10.37
C ARG A 95 4.27 -16.15 -9.92
N LYS A 96 2.95 -16.24 -9.81
CA LYS A 96 2.09 -15.16 -9.33
C LYS A 96 2.38 -14.88 -7.87
N GLN A 97 2.31 -13.61 -7.48
CA GLN A 97 2.34 -13.25 -6.07
C GLN A 97 1.10 -13.80 -5.37
N VAL A 98 1.30 -14.42 -4.20
CA VAL A 98 0.22 -14.92 -3.35
C VAL A 98 0.00 -13.92 -2.22
N LYS A 99 -1.26 -13.55 -1.97
CA LYS A 99 -1.63 -12.53 -0.98
C LYS A 99 -1.03 -12.80 0.42
N GLU A 100 -1.01 -14.05 0.85
CA GLU A 100 -0.46 -14.47 2.15
C GLU A 100 1.04 -14.17 2.27
N GLU A 101 1.81 -14.49 1.22
CA GLU A 101 3.26 -14.20 1.15
C GLU A 101 3.50 -12.68 1.12
N THR A 102 2.71 -11.94 0.34
CA THR A 102 2.77 -10.47 0.32
C THR A 102 2.47 -9.88 1.70
N LEU A 103 1.53 -10.44 2.45
CA LEU A 103 1.18 -9.95 3.80
C LEU A 103 2.27 -10.26 4.84
N SER A 104 2.91 -11.43 4.77
CA SER A 104 4.01 -11.76 5.68
C SER A 104 5.21 -10.82 5.45
N LEU A 105 5.58 -10.56 4.20
CA LEU A 105 6.65 -9.63 3.83
C LEU A 105 6.36 -8.19 4.29
N LYS A 106 5.12 -7.72 4.10
CA LYS A 106 4.70 -6.40 4.59
C LYS A 106 4.75 -6.29 6.10
N LYS A 107 4.44 -7.38 6.81
CA LYS A 107 4.54 -7.44 8.26
C LYS A 107 6.01 -7.39 8.70
N GLU A 108 6.88 -8.17 8.07
CA GLU A 108 8.32 -8.13 8.33
C GLU A 108 8.92 -6.74 8.08
N SER A 109 8.52 -6.08 6.98
CA SER A 109 8.92 -4.69 6.70
C SER A 109 8.39 -3.73 7.77
N LYS A 110 7.11 -3.84 8.16
CA LYS A 110 6.53 -3.00 9.22
C LYS A 110 7.23 -3.18 10.57
N ASP A 111 7.59 -4.41 10.91
CA ASP A 111 8.19 -4.78 12.19
C ASP A 111 9.72 -4.52 12.22
N ALA A 112 10.33 -4.19 11.08
CA ALA A 112 11.75 -3.86 11.00
C ALA A 112 12.08 -2.54 11.71
N GLU A 113 13.13 -2.57 12.54
CA GLU A 113 13.51 -1.44 13.42
C GLU A 113 14.11 -0.23 12.68
N THR A 114 14.60 -0.41 11.45
CA THR A 114 15.30 0.63 10.69
C THR A 114 14.79 0.75 9.27
N SER A 115 14.81 1.97 8.72
CA SER A 115 14.47 2.23 7.32
C SER A 115 15.36 1.44 6.36
N THR A 116 16.62 1.20 6.73
CA THR A 116 17.53 0.38 5.93
C THR A 116 17.09 -1.08 5.88
N ALA A 117 16.65 -1.66 6.99
CA ALA A 117 16.12 -3.03 7.01
C ALA A 117 14.83 -3.14 6.17
N GLN A 118 13.95 -2.13 6.24
CA GLN A 118 12.76 -2.03 5.39
C GLN A 118 13.12 -2.00 3.90
N ASP A 119 14.11 -1.18 3.52
CA ASP A 119 14.58 -1.06 2.15
C ASP A 119 15.19 -2.38 1.63
N VAL A 120 15.86 -3.15 2.50
CA VAL A 120 16.42 -4.46 2.13
C VAL A 120 15.30 -5.45 1.81
N VAL A 121 14.29 -5.55 2.68
CA VAL A 121 13.11 -6.41 2.44
C VAL A 121 12.46 -6.01 1.13
N LEU A 122 12.12 -4.73 0.98
CA LEU A 122 11.44 -4.20 -0.20
C LEU A 122 12.22 -4.46 -1.51
N LYS A 123 13.55 -4.31 -1.51
CA LYS A 123 14.39 -4.58 -2.69
C LYS A 123 14.45 -6.06 -3.05
N GLN A 124 14.48 -6.94 -2.06
CA GLN A 124 14.57 -8.39 -2.28
C GLN A 124 13.24 -8.99 -2.73
N SER A 125 12.14 -8.57 -2.10
CA SER A 125 10.80 -9.12 -2.33
C SER A 125 10.02 -8.41 -3.44
N GLY A 126 10.27 -7.11 -3.64
CA GLY A 126 9.42 -6.21 -4.42
C GLY A 126 8.24 -5.60 -3.64
N VAL A 127 8.08 -5.96 -2.36
CA VAL A 127 6.94 -5.70 -1.46
C VAL A 127 7.40 -5.32 -0.05
#